data_AF-A0A7I9XZE3-F1
#
_entry.id   AF-A0A7I9XZE3-F1
#
_cell.length_a   1.000
_cell.length_b   1.000
_cell.length_c   1.000
_cell.angle_alpha   90.00
_cell.angle_beta   90.00
_cell.angle_gamma   90.00
#
_symmetry.space_group_name_H-M   'P 1'
#
loop_
_entity.id
_entity.type
_entity.pdbx_description
1 polymer ?
#
loop_
_entity_poly.entity_id
_entity_poly.type
_entity_poly.pdbx_seq_one_letter_code
_entity_poly.pdbx_strand_id
1 'polypeptide(L)'
;MAGNPVKAGSGDVPRNQNSEQQYPNLLKECEVLTTDILAKTVGADPLDIQSTFVGAICRWQAANPAGLIDITRFWFEQDSLSNERKVAQFYKYQIENRSIAGVDSIVMRPNDPNGSCGVASDAAGVVGWWVNPQAPGIDACAQAIKLMELTLATNS
;
A
#
# COMPACT_ATOMS: atom_id res chain seq x y z
N MET A 1 -11.83 33.84 -0.27
CA MET A 1 -12.36 32.90 -1.28
C MET A 1 -12.78 31.64 -0.54
N ALA A 2 -14.06 31.30 -0.53
CA ALA A 2 -14.56 30.08 0.13
C ALA A 2 -14.74 28.99 -0.94
N GLY A 3 -14.00 27.90 -0.83
CA GLY A 3 -14.17 26.73 -1.70
C GLY A 3 -15.15 25.77 -1.05
N ASN A 4 -16.23 25.42 -1.74
CA ASN A 4 -17.12 24.35 -1.30
C ASN A 4 -16.40 23.00 -1.50
N PRO A 5 -16.36 22.12 -0.48
CA PRO A 5 -15.80 20.78 -0.63
C PRO A 5 -16.68 19.99 -1.59
N VAL A 6 -16.06 19.49 -2.66
CA VAL A 6 -16.68 18.58 -3.63
C VAL A 6 -16.22 17.15 -3.36
N LYS A 7 -17.14 16.20 -3.46
CA LYS A 7 -16.86 14.77 -3.25
C LYS A 7 -15.83 14.30 -4.27
N ALA A 8 -14.82 13.51 -3.87
CA ALA A 8 -13.88 12.93 -4.82
C ALA A 8 -14.64 12.18 -5.94
N GLY A 9 -14.42 12.55 -7.20
CA GLY A 9 -15.12 12.00 -8.37
C GLY A 9 -16.32 12.81 -8.90
N SER A 10 -16.59 14.01 -8.38
CA SER A 10 -17.70 14.86 -8.86
C SER A 10 -17.33 15.81 -10.02
N GLY A 11 -16.23 15.56 -10.73
CA GLY A 11 -15.96 16.22 -12.00
C GLY A 11 -16.75 15.52 -13.11
N ASP A 12 -17.21 16.27 -14.12
CA ASP A 12 -17.87 15.74 -15.34
C ASP A 12 -16.89 14.95 -16.25
N VAL A 13 -15.96 14.22 -15.63
CA VAL A 13 -15.08 13.28 -16.30
C VAL A 13 -15.85 11.96 -16.39
N PRO A 14 -16.10 11.43 -17.60
CA PRO A 14 -16.79 10.16 -17.76
C PRO A 14 -16.12 9.09 -16.89
N ARG A 15 -16.92 8.42 -16.05
CA ARG A 15 -16.45 7.28 -15.26
C ARG A 15 -15.88 6.25 -16.22
N ASN A 16 -14.57 6.01 -16.18
CA ASN A 16 -13.92 5.01 -17.02
C ASN A 16 -14.28 3.60 -16.54
N GLN A 17 -15.41 3.08 -17.02
CA GLN A 17 -15.84 1.70 -16.81
C GLN A 17 -15.01 0.69 -17.63
N ASN A 18 -14.13 1.15 -18.52
CA ASN A 18 -13.24 0.28 -19.29
C ASN A 18 -12.00 -0.13 -18.48
N SER A 19 -11.77 0.45 -17.30
CA SER A 19 -10.64 0.06 -16.44
C SER A 19 -10.67 -1.43 -16.09
N GLU A 20 -11.87 -1.96 -15.82
CA GLU A 20 -12.12 -3.38 -15.53
C GLU A 20 -11.99 -4.28 -16.78
N GLN A 21 -12.19 -3.72 -17.98
CA GLN A 21 -12.07 -4.43 -19.26
C GLN A 21 -10.63 -4.42 -19.80
N GLN A 22 -9.89 -3.34 -19.53
CA GLN A 22 -8.49 -3.14 -19.92
C GLN A 22 -7.53 -3.81 -18.95
N TYR A 23 -7.91 -3.93 -17.67
CA TYR A 23 -7.15 -4.58 -16.60
C TYR A 23 -8.05 -5.61 -15.87
N PRO A 24 -8.36 -6.75 -16.49
CA PRO A 24 -9.28 -7.76 -15.93
C PRO A 24 -8.82 -8.36 -14.60
N ASN A 25 -7.58 -8.11 -14.18
CA ASN A 25 -7.03 -8.51 -12.89
C ASN A 25 -7.06 -7.40 -11.84
N LEU A 26 -7.50 -6.16 -12.14
CA LEU A 26 -7.46 -5.02 -11.22
C LEU A 26 -8.08 -5.31 -9.84
N LEU A 27 -9.16 -6.11 -9.79
CA LEU A 27 -9.78 -6.56 -8.54
C LEU A 27 -9.04 -7.75 -7.89
N LYS A 28 -8.46 -8.65 -8.69
CA LYS A 28 -7.60 -9.74 -8.18
C LYS A 28 -6.34 -9.19 -7.50
N GLU A 29 -5.85 -8.04 -7.96
CA GLU A 29 -4.71 -7.37 -7.36
C GLU A 29 -4.97 -6.95 -5.90
N CYS A 30 -6.21 -6.63 -5.53
CA CYS A 30 -6.55 -6.38 -4.13
C CYS A 30 -6.70 -7.64 -3.27
N GLU A 31 -6.85 -8.80 -3.90
CA GLU A 31 -7.09 -10.09 -3.23
C GLU A 31 -5.84 -10.98 -3.19
N VAL A 32 -4.67 -10.48 -3.61
CA VAL A 32 -3.41 -11.25 -3.56
C VAL A 32 -3.11 -11.79 -2.16
N LEU A 33 -3.45 -11.02 -1.12
CA LEU A 33 -3.42 -11.48 0.27
C LEU A 33 -4.81 -11.39 0.88
N THR A 34 -5.22 -12.42 1.62
CA THR A 34 -6.50 -12.43 2.34
C THR A 34 -6.49 -11.42 3.49
N THR A 35 -7.67 -10.89 3.85
CA THR A 35 -7.81 -9.99 5.01
C THR A 35 -7.26 -10.58 6.30
N ASP A 36 -7.38 -11.90 6.49
CA ASP A 36 -6.81 -12.61 7.64
C ASP A 36 -5.29 -12.50 7.68
N ILE A 37 -4.62 -12.62 6.53
CA ILE A 37 -3.17 -12.47 6.42
C ILE A 37 -2.79 -11.01 6.71
N LEU A 38 -3.54 -10.05 6.18
CA LEU A 38 -3.31 -8.63 6.43
C LEU A 38 -3.42 -8.30 7.92
N ALA A 39 -4.51 -8.70 8.58
CA ALA A 39 -4.75 -8.47 9.99
C ALA A 39 -3.64 -9.08 10.85
N LYS A 40 -3.33 -10.37 10.65
CA LYS A 40 -2.27 -11.06 11.39
C LYS A 40 -0.91 -10.39 11.22
N THR A 41 -0.60 -9.90 10.01
CA THR A 41 0.70 -9.27 9.74
C THR A 41 0.87 -7.97 10.51
N VAL A 42 -0.20 -7.21 10.74
CA VAL A 42 -0.17 -5.97 11.54
C VAL A 42 -0.53 -6.18 13.02
N GLY A 43 -0.66 -7.43 13.45
CA GLY A 43 -0.99 -7.79 14.84
C GLY A 43 -2.44 -7.52 15.24
N ALA A 44 -3.35 -7.40 14.27
CA ALA A 44 -4.79 -7.25 14.49
C ALA A 44 -5.50 -8.61 14.50
N ASP A 45 -6.69 -8.65 15.11
CA ASP A 45 -7.61 -9.78 14.96
C ASP A 45 -8.23 -9.76 13.56
N PRO A 46 -8.41 -10.90 12.87
CA PRO A 46 -9.12 -10.95 11.58
C PRO A 46 -10.54 -10.37 11.57
N LEU A 47 -11.20 -10.27 12.74
CA LEU A 47 -12.49 -9.60 12.89
C LEU A 47 -12.40 -8.07 12.98
N ASP A 48 -11.19 -7.55 13.25
CA ASP A 48 -10.92 -6.13 13.51
C ASP A 48 -10.23 -5.45 12.31
N ILE A 49 -10.41 -5.98 11.10
CA ILE A 49 -9.96 -5.38 9.84
C ILE A 49 -11.13 -5.14 8.88
N GLN A 50 -11.12 -4.00 8.22
CA GLN A 50 -12.10 -3.68 7.18
C GLN A 50 -11.43 -3.03 5.97
N SER A 51 -11.90 -3.38 4.77
CA SER A 51 -11.54 -2.64 3.57
C SER A 51 -12.21 -1.26 3.60
N THR A 52 -11.42 -0.21 3.39
CA THR A 52 -11.90 1.18 3.37
C THR A 52 -11.95 1.74 1.96
N PHE A 53 -11.22 1.14 1.01
CA PHE A 53 -11.22 1.53 -0.40
C PHE A 53 -10.69 0.41 -1.30
N VAL A 54 -11.31 0.23 -2.47
CA VAL A 54 -10.88 -0.68 -3.54
C VAL A 54 -10.97 0.08 -4.87
N GLY A 55 -9.87 0.13 -5.61
CA GLY A 55 -9.77 0.85 -6.89
C GLY A 55 -8.35 0.79 -7.43
N ALA A 56 -7.77 1.93 -7.83
CA ALA A 56 -6.37 2.01 -8.26
C ALA A 56 -5.36 1.63 -7.17
N ILE A 57 -5.79 1.66 -5.92
CA ILE A 57 -5.10 1.14 -4.75
C ILE A 57 -6.12 0.40 -3.89
N CYS A 58 -5.63 -0.42 -2.98
CA CYS A 58 -6.45 -1.17 -2.05
C CYS A 58 -6.10 -0.70 -0.64
N ARG A 59 -7.10 -0.32 0.16
CA ARG A 59 -6.89 0.18 1.52
C ARG A 59 -7.70 -0.60 2.53
N TRP A 60 -7.08 -0.82 3.67
CA TRP A 60 -7.70 -1.40 4.84
C TRP A 60 -7.38 -0.56 6.06
N GLN A 61 -8.24 -0.66 7.06
CA GLN A 61 -7.96 -0.19 8.39
C GLN A 61 -8.13 -1.37 9.34
N ALA A 62 -7.12 -1.60 10.17
CA ALA A 62 -7.12 -2.64 11.18
C ALA A 62 -6.96 -2.02 12.57
N ALA A 63 -7.62 -2.59 13.58
CA ALA A 63 -7.38 -2.25 14.97
C ALA A 63 -6.53 -3.34 15.62
N ASN A 64 -5.47 -2.93 16.31
CA ASN A 64 -4.68 -3.80 17.16
C ASN A 64 -4.53 -3.19 18.57
N PRO A 65 -3.93 -3.90 19.54
CA PRO A 65 -3.75 -3.37 20.89
C PRO A 65 -2.96 -2.06 20.99
N ALA A 66 -2.15 -1.72 19.99
CA ALA A 66 -1.38 -0.47 19.93
C ALA A 66 -2.14 0.69 19.25
N GLY A 67 -3.26 0.42 18.57
CA GLY A 67 -4.12 1.43 17.95
C GLY A 67 -4.60 1.04 16.56
N LEU A 68 -5.08 2.04 15.82
CA LEU A 68 -5.50 1.88 14.43
C LEU A 68 -4.29 1.90 13.50
N ILE A 69 -4.34 1.07 12.47
CA ILE A 69 -3.32 0.96 11.42
C ILE A 69 -4.02 1.03 10.07
N ASP A 70 -3.62 1.99 9.24
CA ASP A 70 -4.02 2.02 7.84
C ASP A 70 -3.01 1.24 7.00
N ILE A 71 -3.53 0.31 6.19
CA ILE A 71 -2.74 -0.53 5.28
C ILE A 71 -3.13 -0.13 3.87
N THR A 72 -2.14 0.09 3.00
CA THR A 72 -2.39 0.39 1.59
C THR A 72 -1.55 -0.50 0.71
N ARG A 73 -2.17 -1.20 -0.24
CA ARG A 73 -1.50 -1.84 -1.37
C ARG A 73 -1.64 -0.97 -2.59
N PHE A 74 -0.56 -0.85 -3.35
CA PHE A 74 -0.60 -0.26 -4.68
C PHE A 74 0.09 -1.17 -5.68
N TRP A 75 -0.37 -1.07 -6.93
CA TRP A 75 0.24 -1.76 -8.05
C TRP A 75 0.07 -0.91 -9.30
N PHE A 76 1.17 -0.62 -9.96
CA PHE A 76 1.24 0.26 -11.13
C PHE A 76 2.03 -0.45 -12.24
N GLU A 77 1.30 -1.02 -13.21
CA GLU A 77 1.88 -1.76 -14.35
C GLU A 77 2.86 -0.95 -15.19
N GLN A 78 2.59 0.34 -15.34
CA GLN A 78 3.35 1.24 -16.22
C GLN A 78 4.42 2.04 -15.47
N ASP A 79 4.56 1.81 -14.16
CA ASP A 79 5.57 2.48 -13.36
C ASP A 79 6.84 1.64 -13.19
N SER A 80 7.89 2.22 -12.62
CA SER A 80 9.16 1.55 -12.33
C SER A 80 9.66 1.88 -10.94
N LEU A 81 10.42 0.95 -10.34
CA LEU A 81 11.06 1.17 -9.04
C LEU A 81 11.97 2.41 -9.04
N SER A 82 12.54 2.74 -10.20
CA SER A 82 13.35 3.95 -10.39
C SER A 82 12.54 5.24 -10.23
N ASN A 83 11.28 5.25 -10.66
CA ASN A 83 10.40 6.39 -10.54
C ASN A 83 9.89 6.53 -9.10
N GLU A 84 9.49 5.43 -8.45
CA GLU A 84 9.15 5.42 -7.03
C GLU A 84 10.27 5.98 -6.17
N ARG A 85 11.52 5.61 -6.47
CA ARG A 85 12.69 6.18 -5.80
C ARG A 85 12.77 7.70 -5.97
N LYS A 86 12.51 8.24 -7.18
CA LYS A 86 12.50 9.69 -7.42
C LYS A 86 11.38 10.37 -6.64
N VAL A 87 10.20 9.75 -6.57
CA VAL A 87 9.06 10.25 -5.79
C VAL A 87 9.41 10.28 -4.29
N ALA A 88 9.97 9.19 -3.76
CA ALA A 88 10.41 9.12 -2.37
C ALA A 88 11.50 10.15 -2.04
N GLN A 89 12.45 10.38 -2.97
CA GLN A 89 13.47 11.42 -2.85
C GLN A 89 12.86 12.83 -2.85
N PHE A 90 11.89 13.09 -3.73
CA PHE A 90 11.17 14.35 -3.80
C PHE A 90 10.46 14.67 -2.48
N TYR A 91 9.82 13.67 -1.88
CA TYR A 91 9.20 13.79 -0.55
C TYR A 91 10.18 13.68 0.62
N LYS A 92 11.48 13.55 0.36
CA LYS A 92 12.56 13.47 1.35
C LYS A 92 12.40 12.32 2.35
N TYR A 93 11.85 11.20 1.90
CA TYR A 93 11.82 9.99 2.70
C TYR A 93 13.23 9.43 2.88
N GLN A 94 13.46 8.77 4.01
CA GLN A 94 14.63 7.92 4.14
C GLN A 94 14.39 6.68 3.27
N ILE A 95 15.36 6.36 2.43
CA ILE A 95 15.26 5.26 1.47
C ILE A 95 16.35 4.24 1.77
N GLU A 96 15.95 3.00 1.94
CA GLU A 96 16.84 1.85 2.11
C GLU A 96 16.66 0.90 0.92
N ASN A 97 17.76 0.47 0.32
CA ASN A 97 17.73 -0.55 -0.74
C ASN A 97 17.74 -1.94 -0.12
N ARG A 98 16.90 -2.83 -0.64
CA ARG A 98 16.80 -4.20 -0.16
C ARG A 98 16.41 -5.15 -1.29
N SER A 99 16.88 -6.39 -1.23
CA SER A 99 16.29 -7.49 -2.00
C SER A 99 15.27 -8.22 -1.13
N ILE A 100 14.03 -8.34 -1.61
CA ILE A 100 12.95 -9.07 -0.93
C ILE A 100 12.56 -10.23 -1.84
N ALA A 101 12.72 -11.47 -1.37
CA ALA A 101 12.50 -12.67 -2.18
C ALA A 101 13.26 -12.68 -3.54
N GLY A 102 14.46 -12.07 -3.59
CA GLY A 102 15.25 -11.95 -4.82
C GLY A 102 14.84 -10.79 -5.74
N VAL A 103 13.81 -10.03 -5.37
CA VAL A 103 13.31 -8.88 -6.14
C VAL A 103 13.88 -7.57 -5.60
N ASP A 104 14.37 -6.71 -6.50
CA ASP A 104 14.86 -5.39 -6.14
C ASP A 104 13.75 -4.54 -5.53
N SER A 105 14.03 -3.96 -4.36
CA SER A 105 13.05 -3.25 -3.56
C SER A 105 13.64 -2.04 -2.86
N ILE A 106 12.77 -1.08 -2.51
CA ILE A 106 13.09 0.02 -1.61
C ILE A 106 12.15 0.01 -0.40
N VAL A 107 12.71 0.27 0.77
CA VAL A 107 11.96 0.60 1.98
C VAL A 107 11.99 2.12 2.14
N MET A 108 10.83 2.72 2.36
CA MET A 108 10.61 4.16 2.39
C MET A 108 10.07 4.55 3.77
N ARG A 109 10.76 5.45 4.46
CA ARG A 109 10.35 5.95 5.78
C ARG A 109 10.13 7.46 5.71
N PRO A 110 8.89 7.95 5.83
CA PRO A 110 8.61 9.35 6.09
C PRO A 110 9.18 9.76 7.46
N ASN A 111 9.38 11.07 7.65
CA ASN A 111 9.73 11.62 8.96
C ASN A 111 8.46 11.99 9.74
N ASP A 112 7.55 11.02 9.92
CA ASP A 112 6.31 11.19 10.68
C ASP A 112 6.45 10.65 12.12
N PRO A 113 5.70 11.19 13.09
CA PRO A 113 5.89 10.84 14.50
C PRO A 113 5.43 9.42 14.84
N ASN A 114 4.60 8.80 14.01
CA ASN A 114 4.04 7.47 14.29
C ASN A 114 4.89 6.34 13.68
N GLY A 115 5.83 6.67 12.79
CA GLY A 115 6.76 5.73 12.20
C GLY A 115 6.14 4.93 11.05
N SER A 116 5.47 5.63 10.13
CA SER A 116 4.90 4.99 8.93
C SER A 116 6.00 4.41 8.05
N CYS A 117 5.69 3.36 7.30
CA CYS A 117 6.68 2.72 6.43
C CYS A 117 6.05 2.15 5.16
N GLY A 118 6.75 2.37 4.05
CA GLY A 118 6.40 1.88 2.73
C GLY A 118 7.44 0.93 2.18
N VAL A 119 7.02 0.00 1.34
CA VAL A 119 7.88 -0.88 0.54
C VAL A 119 7.40 -0.84 -0.90
N ALA A 120 8.33 -0.73 -1.85
CA ALA A 120 8.06 -0.88 -3.27
C ALA A 120 9.04 -1.88 -3.89
N SER A 121 8.57 -2.72 -4.80
CA SER A 121 9.35 -3.80 -5.45
C SER A 121 9.12 -3.82 -6.96
N ASP A 122 10.17 -4.17 -7.72
CA ASP A 122 10.15 -4.28 -9.18
C ASP A 122 9.60 -5.64 -9.64
N ALA A 123 8.29 -5.73 -9.87
CA ALA A 123 7.60 -6.98 -10.16
C ALA A 123 6.63 -6.82 -11.36
N ALA A 124 7.20 -6.72 -12.56
CA ALA A 124 6.47 -6.47 -13.82
C ALA A 124 5.64 -5.16 -13.78
N GLY A 125 6.33 -4.09 -13.41
CA GLY A 125 5.75 -2.84 -12.93
C GLY A 125 6.21 -2.63 -11.49
N VAL A 126 5.48 -1.81 -10.74
CA VAL A 126 5.74 -1.63 -9.30
C VAL A 126 4.58 -2.18 -8.50
N VAL A 127 4.91 -3.00 -7.50
CA VAL A 127 4.00 -3.36 -6.41
C VAL A 127 4.52 -2.79 -5.12
N GLY A 128 3.63 -2.37 -4.24
CA GLY A 128 4.03 -1.84 -2.95
C GLY A 128 2.98 -1.90 -1.86
N TRP A 129 3.46 -1.75 -0.64
CA TRP A 129 2.69 -1.73 0.59
C TRP A 129 3.07 -0.52 1.42
N TRP A 130 2.09 0.10 2.06
CA TRP A 130 2.26 1.08 3.12
C TRP A 130 1.57 0.59 4.39
N VAL A 131 2.24 0.77 5.52
CA VAL A 131 1.72 0.55 6.86
C VAL A 131 1.86 1.87 7.61
N ASN A 132 0.71 2.44 7.99
CA ASN A 132 0.62 3.77 8.58
C ASN A 132 -0.13 3.68 9.92
N PRO A 133 0.58 3.57 11.04
CA PRO A 133 -0.05 3.58 12.35
C PRO A 133 -0.56 4.96 12.76
N GLN A 134 -1.69 4.98 13.47
CA GLN A 134 -2.27 6.21 14.03
C GLN A 134 -1.63 6.61 15.37
N ALA A 135 -0.81 5.74 15.97
CA ALA A 135 -0.03 6.00 17.18
C ALA A 135 1.37 5.36 17.06
N PRO A 136 2.41 5.92 17.71
CA PRO A 136 3.75 5.34 17.68
C PRO A 136 3.81 4.01 18.45
N GLY A 137 4.86 3.22 18.19
CA GLY A 137 5.19 2.03 19.00
C GLY A 137 5.11 0.69 18.27
N ILE A 138 4.80 0.69 16.98
CA ILE A 138 4.87 -0.50 16.12
C ILE A 138 6.04 -0.40 15.14
N ASP A 139 6.56 -1.55 14.71
CA ASP A 139 7.53 -1.62 13.61
C ASP A 139 6.79 -1.75 12.27
N ALA A 140 6.35 -0.60 11.73
CA ALA A 140 5.63 -0.57 10.46
C ALA A 140 6.49 -1.09 9.29
N CYS A 141 7.82 -0.98 9.36
CA CYS A 141 8.69 -1.46 8.30
C CYS A 141 8.78 -2.98 8.27
N ALA A 142 8.92 -3.63 9.42
CA ALA A 142 8.86 -5.08 9.49
C ALA A 142 7.53 -5.60 8.94
N GLN A 143 6.42 -4.93 9.25
CA GLN A 143 5.09 -5.28 8.74
C GLN A 143 4.98 -5.09 7.23
N ALA A 144 5.41 -3.93 6.70
CA ALA A 144 5.38 -3.66 5.25
C ALA A 144 6.28 -4.61 4.45
N ILE A 145 7.48 -4.91 4.97
CA ILE A 145 8.39 -5.92 4.36
C ILE A 145 7.72 -7.28 4.38
N LYS A 146 7.06 -7.67 5.48
CA LYS A 146 6.40 -8.97 5.57
C LYS A 146 5.25 -9.11 4.57
N LEU A 147 4.44 -8.07 4.41
CA LEU A 147 3.38 -8.02 3.38
C LEU A 147 3.97 -8.18 1.98
N MET A 148 5.11 -7.52 1.71
CA MET A 148 5.80 -7.67 0.42
C MET A 148 6.33 -9.09 0.20
N GLU A 149 6.98 -9.70 1.19
CA GLU A 149 7.44 -11.10 1.11
C GLU A 149 6.30 -12.06 0.74
N LEU A 150 5.16 -11.92 1.43
CA LEU A 150 3.98 -12.76 1.19
C LEU A 150 3.39 -12.52 -0.20
N THR A 151 3.37 -11.26 -0.65
CA THR A 151 2.89 -10.89 -1.99
C THR A 151 3.74 -11.54 -3.08
N LEU A 152 5.08 -11.42 -2.97
CA LEU A 152 6.01 -11.97 -3.95
C LEU A 152 6.02 -13.50 -3.95
N ALA A 153 5.80 -14.14 -2.79
CA ALA A 153 5.66 -15.59 -2.69
C ALA A 153 4.34 -16.14 -3.26
N THR A 154 3.31 -15.29 -3.40
CA THR A 154 2.01 -15.69 -3.94
C THR A 154 1.95 -15.50 -5.47
N ASN A 155 2.79 -14.62 -6.01
CA ASN A 155 2.90 -14.33 -7.45
C ASN A 155 3.94 -15.19 -8.21
N SER A 156 4.61 -16.13 -7.52
CA SER A 156 5.63 -17.04 -8.08
C SER A 156 5.05 -18.37 -8.56
#